data_AF-A0A2J8GJA9-F1
#
_entry.id   AF-A0A2J8GJA9-F1
#
_cell.length_a   1.000
_cell.length_b   1.000
_cell.length_c   1.000
_cell.angle_alpha   90.00
_cell.angle_beta   90.00
_cell.angle_gamma   90.00
#
_symmetry.space_group_name_H-M   'P 1'
#
loop_
_entity.id
_entity.type
_entity.pdbx_description
1 polymer ?
#
loop_
_entity_poly.entity_id
_entity_poly.type
_entity_poly.pdbx_seq_one_letter_code
_entity_poly.pdbx_strand_id
1 'polypeptide(L)'
;MKKTLTLIVLTGLMLTGCGGKEAATQAPEPTASTTAVAEVVDTVAVPGVLSLTLDEATEQLENLGFEVDSVDILDGKTIIIKKNWQVMSQDAAEGTQEAKGATVHLGVKSLEALAAEKAAADKAAADKAAAVKVAADKAAAMKAAAVKAAADKAAADKAAAAKRVADAAAAKLAAEQAAAQQAAAQQAPAAPVAPAAPPAAAYYANCAAARAAGAAPLYSGQAGYSTSLDRDRDGVACE
;
A
#
# COMPACT_ATOMS: atom_id res chain seq x y z
N MET A 1 -10.29 -16.88 2.25
CA MET A 1 -9.54 -18.16 2.37
C MET A 1 -8.17 -18.03 1.70
N LYS A 2 -7.09 -18.01 2.48
CA LYS A 2 -5.72 -18.43 2.13
C LYS A 2 -4.92 -18.49 3.44
N LYS A 3 -4.18 -19.57 3.65
CA LYS A 3 -3.78 -20.02 4.98
C LYS A 3 -2.45 -19.43 5.44
N THR A 4 -2.34 -19.31 6.76
CA THR A 4 -1.14 -19.15 7.56
C THR A 4 -0.03 -20.14 7.18
N LEU A 5 1.23 -19.70 7.32
CA LEU A 5 2.38 -20.57 7.54
C LEU A 5 3.44 -19.81 8.35
N THR A 6 3.31 -19.89 9.66
CA THR A 6 4.31 -19.42 10.63
C THR A 6 5.38 -20.49 10.78
N LEU A 7 6.63 -20.19 10.40
CA LEU A 7 7.74 -21.11 10.61
C LEU A 7 8.34 -20.88 12.01
N ILE A 8 8.07 -21.81 12.92
CA ILE A 8 8.72 -21.86 14.24
C ILE A 8 10.06 -22.59 14.07
N VAL A 9 11.17 -21.87 14.23
CA VAL A 9 12.50 -22.50 14.35
C VAL A 9 12.74 -22.78 15.83
N LEU A 10 12.58 -24.06 16.19
CA LEU A 10 12.82 -24.58 17.53
C LEU A 10 14.24 -25.17 17.59
N THR A 11 15.20 -24.40 18.12
CA THR A 11 16.55 -24.91 18.41
C THR A 11 16.85 -24.74 19.90
N GLY A 12 16.87 -25.86 20.62
CA GLY A 12 17.35 -25.97 21.99
C GLY A 12 17.88 -27.38 22.25
N LEU A 13 18.71 -27.52 23.30
CA LEU A 13 19.34 -28.76 23.78
C LEU A 13 20.39 -29.35 22.81
N MET A 14 21.52 -29.96 23.21
CA MET A 14 22.27 -30.14 24.48
C MET A 14 23.78 -30.32 24.07
N LEU A 15 24.81 -30.45 24.92
CA LEU A 15 24.97 -30.66 26.38
C LEU A 15 26.31 -30.04 26.85
N THR A 16 26.48 -29.73 28.14
CA THR A 16 27.79 -29.63 28.80
C THR A 16 28.28 -31.01 29.25
N GLY A 17 29.52 -31.40 28.90
CA GLY A 17 30.06 -32.72 29.23
C GLY A 17 31.50 -32.65 29.76
N CYS A 18 31.65 -32.49 31.07
CA CYS A 18 32.92 -32.68 31.78
C CYS A 18 32.92 -34.08 32.41
N GLY A 19 34.00 -34.84 32.27
CA GLY A 19 34.12 -36.18 32.87
C GLY A 19 35.22 -37.02 32.24
N GLY A 20 36.38 -37.09 32.88
CA GLY A 20 37.45 -37.99 32.47
C GLY A 20 37.19 -39.43 32.90
N LYS A 21 37.95 -40.38 32.34
CA LYS A 21 38.11 -41.71 32.91
C LYS A 21 39.51 -42.25 32.67
N GLU A 22 40.19 -42.56 33.76
CA GLU A 22 41.46 -43.28 33.76
C GLU A 22 41.29 -44.70 33.22
N ALA A 23 42.29 -45.21 32.49
CA ALA A 23 43.11 -46.35 32.90
C ALA A 23 43.84 -46.97 31.70
N ALA A 24 45.17 -47.04 31.77
CA ALA A 24 45.92 -48.29 31.58
C ALA A 24 47.43 -48.03 31.71
N THR A 25 48.02 -48.56 32.79
CA THR A 25 49.48 -48.58 32.99
C THR A 25 50.12 -49.57 32.03
N GLN A 26 51.06 -49.13 31.20
CA GLN A 26 52.07 -50.03 30.62
C GLN A 26 53.38 -49.27 30.43
N ALA A 27 54.42 -49.75 31.12
CA ALA A 27 55.77 -49.23 30.99
C ALA A 27 56.48 -49.89 29.79
N PRO A 28 57.26 -49.15 29.00
CA PRO A 28 58.38 -49.68 28.25
C PRO A 28 59.66 -49.63 29.11
N GLU A 29 60.51 -50.63 28.93
CA GLU A 29 61.83 -50.76 29.58
C GLU A 29 62.85 -49.75 29.02
N PRO A 30 63.94 -49.44 29.75
CA PRO A 30 64.92 -48.43 29.33
C PRO A 30 65.88 -48.98 28.28
N THR A 31 65.58 -48.79 26.99
CA THR A 31 66.52 -49.07 25.90
C THR A 31 67.02 -47.80 25.22
N ALA A 32 68.33 -47.58 25.36
CA ALA A 32 69.17 -46.69 24.57
C ALA A 32 68.73 -45.22 24.44
N SER A 33 69.39 -44.37 25.25
CA SER A 33 69.73 -43.02 24.79
C SER A 33 70.62 -43.12 23.54
N THR A 34 70.02 -43.20 22.36
CA THR A 34 70.55 -42.37 21.27
C THR A 34 70.34 -40.94 21.71
N THR A 35 71.40 -40.32 22.23
CA THR A 35 71.54 -38.87 22.24
C THR A 35 71.48 -38.43 20.79
N ALA A 36 70.28 -38.20 20.28
CA ALA A 36 70.11 -37.31 19.16
C ALA A 36 70.77 -36.01 19.62
N VAL A 37 71.87 -35.66 18.96
CA VAL A 37 72.36 -34.29 19.03
C VAL A 37 71.23 -33.50 18.40
N ALA A 38 70.37 -32.92 19.25
CA ALA A 38 69.46 -31.88 18.83
C ALA A 38 70.37 -30.78 18.32
N GLU A 39 70.54 -30.76 17.00
CA GLU A 39 71.19 -29.66 16.32
C GLU A 39 70.45 -28.43 16.80
N VAL A 40 71.18 -27.52 17.46
CA VAL A 40 70.61 -26.27 17.95
C VAL A 40 70.39 -25.42 16.71
N VAL A 41 69.30 -25.73 16.01
CA VAL A 41 68.82 -24.93 14.89
C VAL A 41 68.57 -23.55 15.46
N ASP A 42 69.34 -22.57 14.99
CA ASP A 42 69.14 -21.17 15.35
C ASP A 42 67.75 -20.77 14.85
N THR A 43 66.75 -20.84 15.71
CA THR A 43 65.38 -20.43 15.38
C THR A 43 65.26 -18.93 15.52
N VAL A 44 64.67 -18.30 14.52
CA VAL A 44 64.41 -16.86 14.48
C VAL A 44 62.90 -16.66 14.43
N ALA A 45 62.41 -15.60 15.09
CA ALA A 45 61.01 -15.23 15.00
C ALA A 45 60.71 -14.62 13.63
N VAL A 46 59.71 -15.15 12.92
CA VAL A 46 59.26 -14.63 11.62
C VAL A 46 58.55 -13.28 11.83
N PRO A 47 58.97 -12.19 11.15
CA PRO A 47 58.31 -10.91 11.22
C PRO A 47 57.01 -10.90 10.40
N GLY A 48 56.04 -10.07 10.81
CA GLY A 48 54.83 -9.82 10.02
C GLY A 48 55.12 -8.82 8.90
N VAL A 49 55.10 -9.29 7.64
CA VAL A 49 55.40 -8.45 6.46
C VAL A 49 54.16 -8.07 5.63
N LEU A 50 52.96 -8.35 6.14
CA LEU A 50 51.70 -8.04 5.46
C LEU A 50 51.54 -6.53 5.22
N SER A 51 51.04 -6.15 4.03
CA SER A 51 50.88 -4.77 3.55
C SER A 51 52.17 -3.99 3.28
N LEU A 52 53.37 -4.52 3.52
CA LEU A 52 54.62 -3.92 3.04
C LEU A 52 54.76 -4.09 1.52
N THR A 53 55.62 -3.28 0.89
CA THR A 53 56.05 -3.59 -0.48
C THR A 53 56.98 -4.80 -0.47
N LEU A 54 57.03 -5.56 -1.57
CA LEU A 54 57.81 -6.79 -1.62
C LEU A 54 59.33 -6.55 -1.43
N ASP A 55 59.86 -5.39 -1.81
CA ASP A 55 61.26 -5.05 -1.53
C ASP A 55 61.51 -4.84 -0.03
N GLU A 56 60.67 -4.06 0.67
CA GLU A 56 60.74 -3.89 2.14
C GLU A 56 60.58 -5.23 2.87
N ALA A 57 59.61 -6.04 2.46
CA ALA A 57 59.36 -7.37 3.02
C ALA A 57 60.53 -8.34 2.79
N THR A 58 61.13 -8.31 1.59
CA THR A 58 62.32 -9.13 1.31
C THR A 58 63.47 -8.68 2.19
N GLU A 59 63.76 -7.38 2.27
CA GLU A 59 64.86 -6.84 3.06
C GLU A 59 64.72 -7.19 4.54
N GLN A 60 63.52 -7.14 5.11
CA GLN A 60 63.29 -7.54 6.52
C GLN A 60 63.54 -9.03 6.76
N LEU A 61 63.11 -9.90 5.85
CA LEU A 61 63.27 -11.36 5.97
C LEU A 61 64.72 -11.80 5.73
N GLU A 62 65.37 -11.30 4.67
CA GLU A 62 66.77 -11.60 4.35
C GLU A 62 67.72 -11.10 5.46
N ASN A 63 67.47 -9.93 6.07
CA ASN A 63 68.25 -9.42 7.20
C ASN A 63 68.16 -10.29 8.47
N LEU A 64 67.08 -11.07 8.63
CA LEU A 64 66.91 -12.06 9.69
C LEU A 64 67.47 -13.44 9.32
N GLY A 65 67.87 -13.62 8.07
CA GLY A 65 68.43 -14.87 7.53
C GLY A 65 67.38 -15.85 7.03
N PHE A 66 66.19 -15.39 6.64
CA PHE A 66 65.21 -16.18 5.90
C PHE A 66 65.40 -16.06 4.39
N GLU A 67 65.06 -17.11 3.65
CA GLU A 67 64.90 -17.03 2.20
C GLU A 67 63.47 -16.59 1.86
N VAL A 68 63.28 -15.94 0.71
CA VAL A 68 61.97 -15.39 0.31
C VAL A 68 61.60 -15.89 -1.08
N ASP A 69 60.56 -16.70 -1.14
CA ASP A 69 59.86 -17.01 -2.39
C ASP A 69 58.61 -16.11 -2.51
N SER A 70 58.26 -15.71 -3.74
CA SER A 70 57.16 -14.77 -3.94
C SER A 70 56.37 -15.04 -5.22
N VAL A 71 55.05 -15.05 -5.08
CA VAL A 71 54.11 -15.43 -6.16
C VAL A 71 53.01 -14.39 -6.28
N ASP A 72 52.70 -13.99 -7.52
CA ASP A 72 51.51 -13.19 -7.85
C ASP A 72 50.24 -14.02 -7.63
N ILE A 73 49.43 -13.65 -6.63
CA ILE A 73 48.21 -14.37 -6.25
C ILE A 73 47.03 -14.18 -7.22
N LEU A 74 47.11 -13.23 -8.16
CA LEU A 74 46.05 -12.97 -9.13
C LEU A 74 46.30 -13.68 -10.45
N ASP A 75 47.40 -13.30 -11.12
CA ASP A 75 47.62 -13.63 -12.53
C ASP A 75 48.85 -14.54 -12.73
N GLY A 76 49.56 -14.91 -11.65
CA GLY A 76 50.80 -15.68 -11.72
C GLY A 76 51.92 -14.99 -12.50
N LYS A 77 51.89 -13.65 -12.63
CA LYS A 77 52.87 -12.89 -13.41
C LYS A 77 54.24 -12.91 -12.75
N THR A 78 55.29 -12.88 -13.58
CA THR A 78 56.66 -12.73 -13.14
C THR A 78 56.87 -11.37 -12.44
N ILE A 79 57.43 -11.41 -11.24
CA ILE A 79 57.73 -10.24 -10.41
C ILE A 79 59.05 -9.61 -10.91
N ILE A 80 58.95 -8.60 -11.78
CA ILE A 80 60.13 -7.94 -12.37
C ILE A 80 60.67 -6.81 -11.46
N ILE A 81 59.80 -6.06 -10.80
CA ILE A 81 60.16 -4.87 -10.00
C ILE A 81 59.49 -4.99 -8.63
N LYS A 82 60.19 -5.54 -7.62
CA LYS A 82 59.63 -5.87 -6.29
C LYS A 82 58.77 -4.76 -5.68
N LYS A 83 59.23 -3.49 -5.68
CA LYS A 83 58.49 -2.34 -5.14
C LYS A 83 57.12 -2.03 -5.77
N ASN A 84 56.81 -2.60 -6.94
CA ASN A 84 55.50 -2.46 -7.57
C ASN A 84 54.48 -3.51 -7.07
N TRP A 85 54.84 -4.30 -6.06
CA TRP A 85 54.06 -5.38 -5.48
C TRP A 85 53.90 -5.18 -3.97
N GLN A 86 52.71 -5.46 -3.46
CA GLN A 86 52.41 -5.43 -2.03
C GLN A 86 52.14 -6.86 -1.53
N VAL A 87 52.65 -7.19 -0.34
CA VAL A 87 52.41 -8.49 0.31
C VAL A 87 50.98 -8.55 0.84
N MET A 88 50.21 -9.53 0.36
CA MET A 88 48.81 -9.77 0.73
C MET A 88 48.65 -11.00 1.61
N SER A 89 49.56 -11.96 1.52
CA SER A 89 49.59 -13.15 2.38
C SER A 89 51.03 -13.60 2.64
N GLN A 90 51.22 -14.22 3.80
CA GLN A 90 52.45 -14.84 4.26
C GLN A 90 52.04 -16.22 4.82
N ASP A 91 52.82 -17.25 4.52
CA ASP A 91 52.55 -18.63 4.93
C ASP A 91 52.91 -18.90 6.41
N ALA A 92 54.10 -18.46 6.82
CA ALA A 92 54.53 -18.46 8.22
C ALA A 92 53.86 -17.31 8.98
N ALA A 93 53.15 -17.63 10.07
CA ALA A 93 52.46 -16.62 10.87
C ALA A 93 53.46 -15.74 11.64
N GLU A 94 53.14 -14.46 11.81
CA GLU A 94 53.96 -13.52 12.60
C GLU A 94 54.25 -14.06 14.01
N GLY A 95 55.53 -14.03 14.40
CA GLY A 95 56.01 -14.50 15.69
C GLY A 95 56.22 -16.03 15.79
N THR A 96 55.98 -16.79 14.73
CA THR A 96 56.40 -18.21 14.68
C THR A 96 57.92 -18.32 14.71
N GLN A 97 58.43 -19.37 15.35
CA GLN A 97 59.87 -19.69 15.40
C GLN A 97 60.19 -20.63 14.24
N GLU A 98 60.92 -20.11 13.25
CA GLU A 98 61.36 -20.88 12.08
C GLU A 98 62.89 -21.00 12.10
N ALA A 99 63.43 -22.05 11.48
CA ALA A 99 64.87 -22.23 11.38
C ALA A 99 65.49 -21.12 10.52
N LYS A 100 66.66 -20.61 10.92
CA LYS A 100 67.45 -19.71 10.07
C LYS A 100 67.79 -20.41 8.74
N GLY A 101 67.52 -19.74 7.63
CA GLY A 101 67.58 -20.29 6.27
C GLY A 101 66.28 -20.94 5.79
N ALA A 102 65.20 -20.95 6.59
CA ALA A 102 63.89 -21.36 6.10
C ALA A 102 63.36 -20.39 5.03
N THR A 103 62.67 -20.95 4.03
CA THR A 103 61.99 -20.17 2.99
C THR A 103 60.61 -19.74 3.48
N VAL A 104 60.31 -18.44 3.37
CA VAL A 104 58.98 -17.86 3.62
C VAL A 104 58.32 -17.58 2.26
N HIS A 105 57.11 -18.10 2.05
CA HIS A 105 56.36 -17.93 0.81
C HIS A 105 55.39 -16.73 0.90
N LEU A 106 55.65 -15.70 0.10
CA LEU A 106 54.85 -14.47 0.07
C LEU A 106 53.89 -14.45 -1.12
N GLY A 107 52.60 -14.34 -0.83
CA GLY A 107 51.59 -14.03 -1.83
C GLY A 107 51.50 -12.52 -2.02
N VAL A 108 51.83 -12.05 -3.22
CA VAL A 108 51.85 -10.62 -3.56
C VAL A 108 50.82 -10.25 -4.62
N LYS A 109 50.46 -8.96 -4.66
CA LYS A 109 49.59 -8.38 -5.67
C LYS A 109 50.17 -7.05 -6.15
N SER A 110 50.07 -6.76 -7.45
CA SER A 110 50.63 -5.52 -7.98
C SER A 110 49.87 -4.30 -7.47
N LEU A 111 50.58 -3.21 -7.22
CA LEU A 111 50.00 -1.93 -6.79
C LEU A 111 49.02 -1.38 -7.83
N GLU A 112 49.26 -1.66 -9.11
CA GLU A 112 48.34 -1.32 -10.20
C GLU A 112 47.02 -2.10 -10.10
N ALA A 113 47.06 -3.41 -9.81
CA ALA A 113 45.86 -4.22 -9.63
C ALA A 113 45.08 -3.83 -8.36
N LEU A 114 45.78 -3.49 -7.28
CA LEU A 114 45.18 -2.95 -6.05
C LEU A 114 44.51 -1.59 -6.29
N ALA A 115 45.19 -0.68 -6.99
CA ALA A 115 44.63 0.62 -7.36
C ALA A 115 43.42 0.48 -8.31
N ALA A 116 43.48 -0.43 -9.28
CA ALA A 116 42.39 -0.70 -10.20
C ALA A 116 41.16 -1.31 -9.49
N GLU A 117 41.36 -2.27 -8.58
CA GLU A 117 40.27 -2.85 -7.79
C GLU A 117 39.64 -1.81 -6.85
N LYS A 118 40.47 -1.00 -6.17
CA LYS A 118 39.98 0.10 -5.34
C LYS A 118 39.17 1.10 -6.17
N ALA A 119 39.67 1.51 -7.34
CA ALA A 119 38.96 2.43 -8.24
C ALA A 119 37.64 1.81 -8.76
N ALA A 120 37.61 0.51 -9.04
CA ALA A 120 36.39 -0.20 -9.42
C ALA A 120 35.38 -0.27 -8.26
N ALA A 121 35.84 -0.51 -7.03
CA ALA A 121 35.02 -0.51 -5.83
C ALA A 121 34.45 0.89 -5.52
N ASP A 122 35.29 1.93 -5.58
CA ASP A 122 34.89 3.33 -5.40
C ASP A 122 33.87 3.76 -6.46
N LYS A 123 34.09 3.39 -7.74
CA LYS A 123 33.13 3.64 -8.82
C LYS A 123 31.82 2.88 -8.59
N ALA A 124 31.87 1.60 -8.21
CA ALA A 124 30.67 0.82 -7.93
C ALA A 124 29.88 1.37 -6.72
N ALA A 125 30.57 1.94 -5.72
CA ALA A 125 29.94 2.63 -4.61
C ALA A 125 29.26 3.94 -5.08
N ALA A 126 29.92 4.73 -5.93
CA ALA A 126 29.36 5.94 -6.52
C ALA A 126 28.14 5.66 -7.41
N ASP A 127 28.21 4.66 -8.29
CA ASP A 127 27.10 4.22 -9.16
C ASP A 127 25.90 3.75 -8.30
N LYS A 128 26.14 2.98 -7.23
CA LYS A 128 25.09 2.59 -6.26
C LYS A 128 24.49 3.79 -5.54
N ALA A 129 25.29 4.74 -5.09
CA ALA A 129 24.81 5.96 -4.42
C ALA A 129 23.93 6.81 -5.36
N ALA A 130 24.33 6.95 -6.63
CA ALA A 130 23.54 7.62 -7.65
C ALA A 130 22.19 6.92 -7.89
N ALA A 131 22.19 5.58 -8.01
CA ALA A 131 20.96 4.79 -8.16
C ALA A 131 20.02 4.91 -6.96
N VAL A 132 20.54 4.91 -5.72
CA VAL A 132 19.76 5.14 -4.50
C VAL A 132 19.13 6.53 -4.50
N LYS A 133 19.88 7.58 -4.91
CA LYS A 133 19.33 8.93 -5.02
C LYS A 133 18.19 9.01 -6.04
N VAL A 134 18.36 8.43 -7.23
CA VAL A 134 17.32 8.39 -8.27
C VAL A 134 16.07 7.65 -7.78
N ALA A 135 16.23 6.54 -7.05
CA ALA A 135 15.12 5.80 -6.45
C ALA A 135 14.39 6.64 -5.37
N ALA A 136 15.13 7.37 -4.52
CA ALA A 136 14.57 8.25 -3.50
C ALA A 136 13.80 9.43 -4.11
N ASP A 137 14.36 10.10 -5.12
CA ASP A 137 13.73 11.21 -5.84
C ASP A 137 12.42 10.74 -6.53
N LYS A 138 12.45 9.56 -7.16
CA LYS A 138 11.24 8.94 -7.75
C LYS A 138 10.18 8.60 -6.70
N ALA A 139 10.59 8.05 -5.55
CA ALA A 139 9.66 7.75 -4.45
C ALA A 139 9.04 9.03 -3.85
N ALA A 140 9.80 10.12 -3.74
CA ALA A 140 9.29 11.42 -3.32
C ALA A 140 8.26 11.98 -4.33
N ALA A 141 8.56 11.92 -5.63
CA ALA A 141 7.63 12.33 -6.69
C ALA A 141 6.32 11.51 -6.67
N MET A 142 6.40 10.19 -6.52
CA MET A 142 5.21 9.33 -6.42
C MET A 142 4.37 9.63 -5.16
N LYS A 143 5.01 9.91 -4.02
CA LYS A 143 4.29 10.36 -2.81
C LYS A 143 3.61 11.71 -3.03
N ALA A 144 4.29 12.69 -3.62
CA ALA A 144 3.72 14.00 -3.92
C ALA A 144 2.50 13.90 -4.87
N ALA A 145 2.60 13.08 -5.92
CA ALA A 145 1.49 12.81 -6.83
C ALA A 145 0.29 12.15 -6.12
N ALA A 146 0.54 11.17 -5.24
CA ALA A 146 -0.51 10.52 -4.46
C ALA A 146 -1.21 11.48 -3.47
N VAL A 147 -0.45 12.36 -2.80
CA VAL A 147 -0.99 13.41 -1.92
C VAL A 147 -1.86 14.39 -2.71
N LYS A 148 -1.40 14.84 -3.89
CA LYS A 148 -2.20 15.72 -4.75
C LYS A 148 -3.50 15.03 -5.20
N ALA A 149 -3.44 13.79 -5.68
CA ALA A 149 -4.62 13.04 -6.10
C ALA A 149 -5.63 12.83 -4.95
N ALA A 150 -5.15 12.58 -3.72
CA ALA A 150 -6.01 12.49 -2.54
C ALA A 150 -6.68 13.83 -2.20
N ALA A 151 -5.94 14.95 -2.29
CA ALA A 151 -6.48 16.29 -2.07
C ALA A 151 -7.52 16.69 -3.13
N ASP A 152 -7.23 16.44 -4.42
CA ASP A 152 -8.14 16.70 -5.53
C ASP A 152 -9.44 15.88 -5.36
N LYS A 153 -9.34 14.59 -4.96
CA LYS A 153 -10.51 13.76 -4.68
C LYS A 153 -11.31 14.29 -3.47
N ALA A 154 -10.65 14.65 -2.38
CA ALA A 154 -11.33 15.19 -1.20
C ALA A 154 -12.08 16.51 -1.51
N ALA A 155 -11.52 17.37 -2.36
CA ALA A 155 -12.18 18.57 -2.85
C ALA A 155 -13.42 18.23 -3.70
N ALA A 156 -13.32 17.27 -4.61
CA ALA A 156 -14.44 16.80 -5.42
C ALA A 156 -15.58 16.17 -4.57
N ASP A 157 -15.23 15.31 -3.61
CA ASP A 157 -16.19 14.71 -2.68
C ASP A 157 -16.93 15.79 -1.85
N LYS A 158 -16.19 16.81 -1.36
CA LYS A 158 -16.76 17.95 -0.63
C LYS A 158 -17.70 18.80 -1.50
N ALA A 159 -17.33 19.06 -2.76
CA ALA A 159 -18.18 19.78 -3.71
C ALA A 159 -19.47 19.00 -4.03
N ALA A 160 -19.37 17.68 -4.23
CA ALA A 160 -20.53 16.81 -4.45
C ALA A 160 -21.45 16.77 -3.21
N ALA A 161 -20.90 16.73 -2.00
CA ALA A 161 -21.68 16.82 -0.76
C ALA A 161 -22.40 18.17 -0.63
N ALA A 162 -21.71 19.28 -0.88
CA ALA A 162 -22.31 20.61 -0.87
C ALA A 162 -23.46 20.76 -1.88
N LYS A 163 -23.30 20.22 -3.10
CA LYS A 163 -24.38 20.19 -4.10
C LYS A 163 -25.59 19.40 -3.60
N ARG A 164 -25.40 18.22 -3.01
CA ARG A 164 -26.52 17.41 -2.46
C ARG A 164 -27.29 18.15 -1.36
N VAL A 165 -26.60 18.92 -0.51
CA VAL A 165 -27.26 19.75 0.52
C VAL A 165 -28.07 20.88 -0.13
N ALA A 166 -27.52 21.55 -1.14
CA ALA A 166 -28.24 22.60 -1.88
C ALA A 166 -29.48 22.04 -2.64
N ASP A 167 -29.32 20.91 -3.33
CA ASP A 167 -30.41 20.22 -4.04
C ASP A 167 -31.54 19.81 -3.06
N ALA A 168 -31.17 19.28 -1.88
CA ALA A 168 -32.14 18.89 -0.85
C ALA A 168 -32.85 20.10 -0.22
N ALA A 169 -32.15 21.21 0.00
CA ALA A 169 -32.75 22.46 0.49
C ALA A 169 -33.75 23.04 -0.53
N ALA A 170 -33.39 23.03 -1.82
CA ALA A 170 -34.29 23.46 -2.90
C ALA A 170 -35.53 22.55 -2.99
N ALA A 171 -35.37 21.23 -2.87
CA ALA A 171 -36.49 20.28 -2.84
C ALA A 171 -37.43 20.51 -1.65
N LYS A 172 -36.89 20.79 -0.45
CA LYS A 172 -37.70 21.13 0.73
C LYS A 172 -38.52 22.41 0.50
N LEU A 173 -37.89 23.48 0.00
CA LEU A 173 -38.56 24.74 -0.29
C LEU A 173 -39.69 24.57 -1.32
N ALA A 174 -39.46 23.80 -2.39
CA ALA A 174 -40.49 23.49 -3.38
C ALA A 174 -41.66 22.70 -2.78
N ALA A 175 -41.40 21.76 -1.88
CA ALA A 175 -42.45 21.00 -1.17
C ALA A 175 -43.28 21.89 -0.22
N GLU A 176 -42.64 22.80 0.53
CA GLU A 176 -43.35 23.77 1.37
C GLU A 176 -44.23 24.73 0.55
N GLN A 177 -43.74 25.20 -0.61
CA GLN A 177 -44.54 26.03 -1.52
C GLN A 177 -45.74 25.28 -2.10
N ALA A 178 -45.56 24.02 -2.52
CA ALA A 178 -46.65 23.20 -3.03
C ALA A 178 -47.72 22.93 -1.95
N ALA A 179 -47.30 22.63 -0.71
CA ALA A 179 -48.22 22.45 0.41
C ALA A 179 -49.01 23.73 0.74
N ALA A 180 -48.35 24.90 0.72
CA ALA A 180 -49.02 26.19 0.93
C ALA A 180 -50.05 26.50 -0.16
N GLN A 181 -49.75 26.21 -1.43
CA GLN A 181 -50.69 26.36 -2.54
C GLN A 181 -51.91 25.44 -2.40
N GLN A 182 -51.71 24.19 -1.99
CA GLN A 182 -52.81 23.25 -1.73
C GLN A 182 -53.70 23.71 -0.57
N ALA A 183 -53.12 24.20 0.52
CA ALA A 183 -53.88 24.75 1.65
C ALA A 183 -54.71 25.99 1.25
N ALA A 184 -54.15 26.89 0.44
CA ALA A 184 -54.88 28.05 -0.08
C ALA A 184 -56.06 27.66 -0.98
N ALA A 185 -55.89 26.65 -1.84
CA ALA A 185 -56.95 26.15 -2.71
C ALA A 185 -58.12 25.53 -1.92
N GLN A 186 -57.86 24.89 -0.78
CA GLN A 186 -58.91 24.33 0.10
C GLN A 186 -59.70 25.39 0.86
N GLN A 187 -59.17 26.61 1.01
CA GLN A 187 -59.83 27.73 1.71
C GLN A 187 -60.68 28.61 0.77
N ALA A 188 -60.70 28.33 -0.54
CA ALA A 188 -61.55 29.04 -1.49
C ALA A 188 -63.03 28.75 -1.20
N PRO A 189 -63.89 29.79 -1.02
CA PRO A 189 -65.30 29.59 -0.72
C PRO A 189 -66.01 28.88 -1.88
N ALA A 190 -66.85 27.90 -1.54
CA ALA A 190 -67.64 27.17 -2.52
C ALA A 190 -68.53 28.13 -3.33
N ALA A 191 -68.48 28.02 -4.66
CA ALA A 191 -69.30 28.85 -5.54
C ALA A 191 -70.80 28.62 -5.24
N PRO A 192 -71.63 29.69 -5.23
CA PRO A 192 -73.05 29.54 -4.94
C PRO A 192 -73.72 28.67 -6.00
N VAL A 193 -74.38 27.60 -5.54
CA VAL A 193 -75.21 26.74 -6.40
C VAL A 193 -76.35 27.56 -7.00
N ALA A 194 -76.37 27.67 -8.33
CA ALA A 194 -77.44 28.33 -9.05
C ALA A 194 -78.77 27.57 -8.86
N PRO A 195 -79.89 28.26 -8.58
CA PRO A 195 -81.19 27.60 -8.40
C PRO A 195 -81.67 26.95 -9.70
N ALA A 196 -82.30 25.78 -9.58
CA ALA A 196 -82.84 25.04 -10.71
C ALA A 196 -84.03 25.78 -11.36
N ALA A 197 -84.11 25.73 -12.70
CA ALA A 197 -85.18 26.36 -13.45
C ALA A 197 -86.54 25.66 -13.23
N PRO A 198 -87.67 26.41 -13.17
CA PRO A 198 -89.00 25.82 -13.00
C PRO A 198 -89.43 25.04 -14.26
N PRO A 199 -90.26 23.98 -14.10
CA PRO A 199 -90.73 23.16 -15.22
C PRO A 199 -91.68 23.95 -16.15
N ALA A 200 -91.60 23.66 -17.44
CA ALA A 200 -92.45 24.28 -18.46
C ALA A 200 -93.93 23.94 -18.27
N ALA A 201 -94.81 24.91 -18.53
CA ALA A 201 -96.24 24.76 -18.32
C ALA A 201 -96.86 23.72 -19.28
N ALA A 202 -97.47 22.68 -18.72
CA ALA A 202 -98.37 21.80 -19.47
C ALA A 202 -99.60 22.59 -19.95
N TYR A 203 -100.16 22.25 -21.11
CA TYR A 203 -101.40 22.85 -21.62
C TYR A 203 -102.38 21.73 -21.98
N TYR A 204 -103.59 21.76 -21.42
CA TYR A 204 -104.61 20.73 -21.65
C TYR A 204 -105.63 21.20 -22.69
N ALA A 205 -105.83 20.40 -23.73
CA ALA A 205 -106.77 20.72 -24.81
C ALA A 205 -108.25 20.71 -24.36
N ASN A 206 -108.57 19.97 -23.29
CA ASN A 206 -109.89 19.91 -22.66
C ASN A 206 -109.78 19.25 -21.26
N CYS A 207 -110.87 19.30 -20.49
CA CYS A 207 -110.91 18.72 -19.15
C CYS A 207 -110.80 17.19 -19.08
N ALA A 208 -111.13 16.47 -20.16
CA ALA A 208 -110.88 15.02 -20.20
C ALA A 208 -109.38 14.73 -20.28
N ALA A 209 -108.59 15.54 -21.00
CA ALA A 209 -107.13 15.45 -21.02
C ALA A 209 -106.52 15.80 -19.65
N ALA A 210 -107.01 16.85 -18.98
CA ALA A 210 -106.58 17.22 -17.62
C ALA A 210 -106.87 16.10 -16.60
N ARG A 211 -108.08 15.52 -16.63
CA ARG A 211 -108.44 14.37 -15.77
C ARG A 211 -107.65 13.10 -16.11
N ALA A 212 -107.44 12.79 -17.39
CA ALA A 212 -106.64 11.64 -17.80
C ALA A 212 -105.16 11.76 -17.39
N ALA A 213 -104.63 12.99 -17.32
CA ALA A 213 -103.31 13.28 -16.77
C ALA A 213 -103.26 13.33 -15.22
N GLY A 214 -104.39 13.14 -14.53
CA GLY A 214 -104.48 13.25 -13.07
C GLY A 214 -104.29 14.67 -12.53
N ALA A 215 -104.43 15.69 -13.37
CA ALA A 215 -104.11 17.08 -13.06
C ALA A 215 -105.32 17.95 -12.67
N ALA A 216 -106.54 17.42 -12.77
CA ALA A 216 -107.76 18.12 -12.37
C ALA A 216 -108.18 17.74 -10.93
N PRO A 217 -108.79 18.66 -10.15
CA PRO A 217 -109.13 20.04 -10.52
C PRO A 217 -107.89 20.96 -10.66
N LEU A 218 -107.93 21.84 -11.66
CA LEU A 218 -106.86 22.79 -11.98
C LEU A 218 -107.21 24.16 -11.40
N TYR A 219 -106.37 24.70 -10.52
CA TYR A 219 -106.63 25.99 -9.87
C TYR A 219 -105.99 27.15 -10.62
N SER A 220 -106.63 28.32 -10.58
CA SER A 220 -106.09 29.56 -11.16
C SER A 220 -104.65 29.83 -10.72
N GLY A 221 -103.76 30.07 -11.68
CA GLY A 221 -102.32 30.24 -11.48
C GLY A 221 -101.49 28.95 -11.50
N GLN A 222 -102.09 27.76 -11.52
CA GLN A 222 -101.37 26.50 -11.75
C GLN A 222 -100.99 26.31 -13.22
N ALA A 223 -99.90 25.58 -13.46
CA ALA A 223 -99.49 25.18 -14.80
C ALA A 223 -100.57 24.31 -15.46
N GLY A 224 -101.16 24.81 -16.56
CA GLY A 224 -102.21 24.13 -17.32
C GLY A 224 -103.63 24.59 -17.01
N TYR A 225 -103.83 25.44 -16.01
CA TYR A 225 -105.08 26.18 -15.88
C TYR A 225 -105.27 27.11 -17.09
N SER A 226 -106.50 27.16 -17.63
CA SER A 226 -106.91 28.23 -18.54
C SER A 226 -108.39 28.53 -18.37
N THR A 227 -108.79 29.78 -18.63
CA THR A 227 -110.19 30.24 -18.58
C THR A 227 -111.11 29.63 -19.65
N SER A 228 -110.57 28.77 -20.52
CA SER A 228 -111.34 27.94 -21.46
C SER A 228 -111.71 26.57 -20.88
N LEU A 229 -111.04 26.15 -19.79
CA LEU A 229 -111.30 24.90 -19.07
C LEU A 229 -112.16 25.13 -17.82
N ASP A 230 -112.14 26.35 -17.30
CA ASP A 230 -113.05 26.85 -16.27
C ASP A 230 -114.34 27.35 -16.94
N ARG A 231 -115.46 26.68 -16.67
CA ARG A 231 -116.74 26.88 -17.39
C ARG A 231 -117.60 27.97 -16.78
N ASP A 232 -117.62 28.08 -15.46
CA ASP A 232 -118.41 29.05 -14.69
C ASP A 232 -117.58 30.25 -14.21
N ARG A 233 -116.25 30.13 -14.26
CA ARG A 233 -115.24 31.15 -13.96
C ARG A 233 -115.03 31.42 -12.48
N ASP A 234 -115.13 30.37 -11.66
CA ASP A 234 -114.87 30.45 -10.21
C ASP A 234 -113.37 30.39 -9.85
N GLY A 235 -112.50 30.00 -10.80
CA GLY A 235 -111.07 29.79 -10.60
C GLY A 235 -110.64 28.33 -10.47
N VAL A 236 -111.55 27.36 -10.65
CA VAL A 236 -111.33 25.91 -10.55
C VAL A 236 -111.76 25.23 -11.86
N ALA A 237 -110.80 25.09 -12.78
CA ALA A 237 -111.04 24.37 -14.02
C ALA A 237 -111.18 22.86 -13.81
N CYS A 238 -112.09 22.25 -14.56
CA CYS A 238 -112.23 20.79 -14.71
C CYS A 238 -112.70 20.00 -13.49
N GLU A 239 -113.67 20.54 -12.74
CA GLU A 239 -114.62 19.75 -11.93
C GLU A 239 -115.27 18.55 -12.68
#